data_AF-A0A0M8NYM3-F1
#
_entry.id   AF-A0A0M8NYM3-F1
#
_cell.length_a   1.000
_cell.length_b   1.000
_cell.length_c   1.000
_cell.angle_alpha   90.00
_cell.angle_beta   90.00
_cell.angle_gamma   90.00
#
_symmetry.space_group_name_H-M   'P 1'
#
loop_
_entity.id
_entity.type
_entity.pdbx_description
1 polymer ?
#
loop_
_entity_poly.entity_id
_entity_poly.type
_entity_poly.pdbx_seq_one_letter_code
_entity_poly.pdbx_strand_id
1 'polypeptide(L)'
;MVNWILGDKFDTVYPHQGSIKVLWESKWKFCCSKSIYPFHDGSLEDFEPVFEKLIAENINDANTDAYTEAFLPTATALENEAAKALNNGDLSRAADLYRRAAVILRISRFPYVSPSTRPETSIKRAAFDRQKQVYLKAASLWNPIITEEVIPHKHRVGRDGAEIPLYIRLPEEASATNRVPVVLLMTGLDGYRPDNSQRTHEIINRGWATVVVEIPGTADSPADPADPESPDRLWNSVLDYMDRRPEFDMSRVAAWGLSAGGFYAIRASCTHRQRLAGSVAHGPGSHFVLSPEWLAKANDHEYPFNLTSAMAEKHGYDNEEEFVKNAQKKFSLVETGVLDQDNCRLLMLNGVDDGVVPIEDCIEPLKHGGPKENRLFENRVHMGYPESLPVAYKWRPKATRPTPCPSILGRYVGRDLIKGHLPPFPLFSSSSLSPHSSQPSRPPSLRSPHETVQAEGPKPYGACTFMERHQQYPVAESHAIYSMPTKIKYQFSCEPFGKVMAEHLGSIAIGGPTEYIVFTTVISSFLSVSM
;
A
#
# COMPACT_ATOMS: atom_id res chain seq x y z
N MET A 1 -28.75 3.21 11.60
CA MET A 1 -27.73 4.01 12.28
C MET A 1 -26.67 3.05 12.75
N VAL A 2 -25.47 3.26 12.25
CA VAL A 2 -24.27 2.54 12.68
C VAL A 2 -23.74 3.27 13.91
N ASN A 3 -23.29 2.53 14.93
CA ASN A 3 -22.60 3.15 16.05
C ASN A 3 -21.14 3.35 15.65
N TRP A 4 -20.85 4.45 14.95
CA TRP A 4 -19.52 4.77 14.44
C TRP A 4 -18.47 4.84 15.55
N ILE A 5 -17.34 4.16 15.37
CA ILE A 5 -16.22 4.13 16.31
C ILE A 5 -15.57 5.52 16.47
N LEU A 6 -15.72 6.40 15.47
CA LEU A 6 -15.38 7.82 15.58
C LEU A 6 -16.13 8.55 16.72
N GLY A 7 -17.29 8.05 17.16
CA GLY A 7 -18.14 8.69 18.15
C GLY A 7 -18.48 10.14 17.75
N ASP A 8 -18.36 11.07 18.70
CA ASP A 8 -18.61 12.50 18.49
C ASP A 8 -17.79 13.12 17.34
N LYS A 9 -16.65 12.52 16.95
CA LYS A 9 -15.86 12.97 15.79
C LYS A 9 -16.62 12.81 14.47
N PHE A 10 -17.56 11.86 14.37
CA PHE A 10 -18.37 11.65 13.17
C PHE A 10 -19.27 12.84 12.83
N ASP A 11 -19.74 13.59 13.83
CA ASP A 11 -20.54 14.81 13.65
C ASP A 11 -19.69 16.09 13.62
N THR A 12 -18.36 15.98 13.69
CA THR A 12 -17.44 17.13 13.76
C THR A 12 -16.94 17.55 12.36
N VAL A 13 -17.10 18.84 12.04
CA VAL A 13 -16.49 19.45 10.85
C VAL A 13 -15.02 19.77 11.11
N TYR A 14 -14.12 19.30 10.26
CA TYR A 14 -12.68 19.54 10.37
C TYR A 14 -12.34 21.01 10.06
N PRO A 15 -11.42 21.65 10.81
CA PRO A 15 -11.18 23.10 10.71
C PRO A 15 -10.68 23.60 9.35
N HIS A 16 -10.12 22.73 8.51
CA HIS A 16 -9.52 23.12 7.23
C HIS A 16 -10.52 23.29 6.08
N GLN A 17 -11.78 22.89 6.26
CA GLN A 17 -12.75 22.84 5.16
C GLN A 17 -13.00 24.24 4.56
N GLY A 18 -12.92 24.33 3.23
CA GLY A 18 -13.14 25.57 2.47
C GLY A 18 -12.05 26.64 2.60
N SER A 19 -10.91 26.39 3.28
CA SER A 19 -9.83 27.38 3.42
C SER A 19 -8.45 26.79 3.16
N ILE A 20 -7.83 27.19 2.04
CA ILE A 20 -6.45 26.79 1.70
C ILE A 20 -5.45 27.30 2.75
N LYS A 21 -5.74 28.46 3.36
CA LYS A 21 -4.95 29.04 4.44
C LYS A 21 -4.97 28.15 5.68
N VAL A 22 -6.15 27.79 6.18
CA VAL A 22 -6.25 26.94 7.37
C VAL A 22 -5.69 25.54 7.08
N LEU A 23 -5.95 24.98 5.89
CA LEU A 23 -5.37 23.71 5.47
C LEU A 23 -3.84 23.75 5.47
N TRP A 24 -3.23 24.79 4.90
CA TRP A 24 -1.78 24.99 4.90
C TRP A 24 -1.21 25.17 6.30
N GLU A 25 -1.69 26.16 7.05
CA GLU A 25 -1.13 26.57 8.34
C GLU A 25 -1.31 25.50 9.43
N SER A 26 -2.43 24.77 9.45
CA SER A 26 -2.74 23.79 10.50
C SER A 26 -2.30 22.35 10.21
N LYS A 27 -2.24 21.93 8.94
CA LYS A 27 -2.05 20.52 8.55
C LYS A 27 -0.94 20.37 7.51
N TRP A 28 -1.09 20.98 6.35
CA TRP A 28 -0.26 20.67 5.18
C TRP A 28 1.16 21.21 5.25
N LYS A 29 1.44 22.37 5.88
CA LYS A 29 2.80 22.88 6.06
C LYS A 29 3.65 21.92 6.90
N PHE A 30 3.07 21.34 7.96
CA PHE A 30 3.71 20.28 8.74
C PHE A 30 3.97 19.03 7.89
N CYS A 31 2.95 18.51 7.20
CA CYS A 31 3.11 17.33 6.33
C CYS A 31 4.20 17.53 5.26
N CYS A 32 4.23 18.71 4.64
CA CYS A 32 5.22 19.11 3.65
C CYS A 32 6.63 19.15 4.25
N SER A 33 6.81 19.76 5.43
CA SER A 33 8.09 19.79 6.16
C SER A 33 8.64 18.41 6.55
N LYS A 34 7.79 17.37 6.56
CA LYS A 34 8.16 15.98 6.87
C LYS A 34 8.19 15.07 5.64
N SER A 35 7.87 15.58 4.44
CA SER A 35 7.72 14.79 3.21
C SER A 35 6.80 13.56 3.41
N ILE A 36 5.68 13.78 4.12
CA ILE A 36 4.59 12.80 4.32
C ILE A 36 3.34 13.21 3.55
N TYR A 37 2.38 12.30 3.38
CA TYR A 37 1.16 12.51 2.59
C TYR A 37 0.50 13.90 2.85
N PRO A 38 0.11 14.64 1.78
CA PRO A 38 0.22 14.30 0.36
C PRO A 38 1.59 14.63 -0.27
N PHE A 39 2.60 15.03 0.50
CA PHE A 39 3.89 15.59 0.05
C PHE A 39 5.07 14.62 0.00
N HIS A 40 4.83 13.30 -0.01
CA HIS A 40 5.90 12.29 -0.19
C HIS A 40 6.82 12.64 -1.38
N ASP A 41 8.13 12.65 -1.14
CA ASP A 41 9.17 13.01 -2.11
C ASP A 41 9.29 14.51 -2.48
N GLY A 42 8.48 15.39 -1.88
CA GLY A 42 8.55 16.84 -2.05
C GLY A 42 9.39 17.56 -0.98
N SER A 43 9.69 18.85 -1.24
CA SER A 43 10.40 19.75 -0.32
C SER A 43 9.57 20.99 0.00
N LEU A 44 9.63 21.48 1.25
CA LEU A 44 8.86 22.65 1.71
C LEU A 44 9.16 23.92 0.88
N GLU A 45 10.42 24.10 0.48
CA GLU A 45 10.89 25.26 -0.30
C GLU A 45 10.23 25.38 -1.69
N ASP A 46 9.75 24.26 -2.26
CA ASP A 46 9.00 24.26 -3.53
C ASP A 46 7.54 24.68 -3.34
N PHE A 47 6.96 24.33 -2.20
CA PHE A 47 5.53 24.48 -1.94
C PHE A 47 5.17 25.78 -1.24
N GLU A 48 6.00 26.27 -0.33
CA GLU A 48 5.70 27.47 0.46
C GLU A 48 5.34 28.69 -0.40
N PRO A 49 6.09 29.06 -1.46
CA PRO A 49 5.71 30.17 -2.34
C PRO A 49 4.39 29.95 -3.10
N VAL A 50 4.05 28.69 -3.41
CA VAL A 50 2.79 28.35 -4.10
C VAL A 50 1.60 28.51 -3.15
N PHE A 51 1.72 28.02 -1.92
CA PHE A 51 0.67 28.20 -0.91
C PHE A 51 0.52 29.65 -0.47
N GLU A 52 1.61 30.40 -0.33
CA GLU A 52 1.56 31.85 -0.10
C GLU A 52 0.78 32.58 -1.21
N LYS A 53 1.01 32.22 -2.49
CA LYS A 53 0.24 32.73 -3.61
C LYS A 53 -1.25 32.37 -3.50
N LEU A 54 -1.58 31.08 -3.31
CA LEU A 54 -2.96 30.61 -3.17
C LEU A 54 -3.71 31.33 -2.03
N ILE A 55 -3.02 31.60 -0.91
CA ILE A 55 -3.57 32.34 0.24
C ILE A 55 -3.77 33.81 -0.10
N ALA A 56 -2.80 34.47 -0.73
CA ALA A 56 -2.88 35.88 -1.09
C ALA A 56 -3.95 36.18 -2.16
N GLU A 57 -4.15 35.26 -3.10
CA GLU A 57 -5.17 35.34 -4.16
C GLU A 57 -6.52 34.71 -3.76
N ASN A 58 -6.64 34.19 -2.53
CA ASN A 58 -7.85 33.57 -1.97
C ASN A 58 -8.40 32.38 -2.80
N ILE A 59 -7.50 31.59 -3.38
CA ILE A 59 -7.82 30.42 -4.21
C ILE A 59 -8.01 29.19 -3.30
N ASN A 60 -9.25 28.97 -2.86
CA ASN A 60 -9.59 27.93 -1.88
C ASN A 60 -10.11 26.61 -2.48
N ASP A 61 -10.63 26.61 -3.71
CA ASP A 61 -11.20 25.42 -4.36
C ASP A 61 -10.20 24.78 -5.33
N ALA A 62 -9.75 23.58 -4.99
CA ALA A 62 -8.86 22.77 -5.81
C ALA A 62 -9.48 22.27 -7.13
N ASN A 63 -10.78 22.48 -7.36
CA ASN A 63 -11.44 22.18 -8.64
C ASN A 63 -11.30 23.29 -9.68
N THR A 64 -10.83 24.48 -9.28
CA THR A 64 -10.57 25.58 -10.22
C THR A 64 -9.26 25.38 -10.99
N ASP A 65 -9.23 25.88 -12.22
CA ASP A 65 -8.00 25.91 -13.02
C ASP A 65 -6.93 26.76 -12.33
N ALA A 66 -7.33 27.89 -11.72
CA ALA A 66 -6.47 28.80 -10.97
C ALA A 66 -5.67 28.10 -9.85
N TYR A 67 -6.27 27.11 -9.17
CA TYR A 67 -5.54 26.27 -8.22
C TYR A 67 -4.41 25.50 -8.91
N THR A 68 -4.70 24.82 -10.01
CA THR A 68 -3.70 24.03 -10.76
C THR A 68 -2.59 24.92 -11.31
N GLU A 69 -2.96 26.07 -11.90
CA GLU A 69 -2.05 27.05 -12.50
C GLU A 69 -1.00 27.58 -11.51
N ALA A 70 -1.34 27.73 -10.23
CA ALA A 70 -0.43 28.24 -9.21
C ALA A 70 0.86 27.39 -9.05
N PHE A 71 0.79 26.09 -9.31
CA PHE A 71 1.91 25.15 -9.17
C PHE A 71 2.80 25.05 -10.41
N LEU A 72 2.25 25.33 -11.60
CA LEU A 72 2.93 25.08 -12.88
C LEU A 72 4.26 25.85 -13.07
N PRO A 73 4.41 27.11 -12.60
CA PRO A 73 5.70 27.80 -12.64
C PRO A 73 6.80 27.07 -11.86
N THR A 74 6.52 26.59 -10.65
CA THR A 74 7.49 25.87 -9.81
C THR A 74 7.90 24.54 -10.44
N ALA A 75 6.94 23.76 -10.96
CA ALA A 75 7.27 22.53 -11.70
C ALA A 75 8.20 22.82 -12.89
N THR A 76 7.95 23.92 -13.61
CA THR A 76 8.76 24.35 -14.75
C THR A 76 10.17 24.79 -14.34
N ALA A 77 10.32 25.50 -13.21
CA ALA A 77 11.62 25.87 -12.67
C ALA A 77 12.45 24.63 -12.30
N LEU A 78 11.85 23.69 -11.56
CA LEU A 78 12.50 22.44 -11.16
C LEU A 78 12.89 21.56 -12.36
N GLU A 79 12.04 21.43 -13.38
CA GLU A 79 12.40 20.72 -14.62
C GLU A 79 13.59 21.35 -15.35
N ASN A 80 13.66 22.68 -15.39
CA ASN A 80 14.76 23.41 -16.01
C ASN A 80 16.07 23.25 -15.22
N GLU A 81 16.01 23.22 -13.89
CA GLU A 81 17.19 22.92 -13.06
C GLU A 81 17.63 21.45 -13.18
N ALA A 82 16.68 20.51 -13.23
CA ALA A 82 16.95 19.09 -13.44
C ALA A 82 17.65 18.85 -14.79
N ALA A 83 17.20 19.52 -15.86
CA ALA A 83 17.84 19.46 -17.17
C ALA A 83 19.27 20.02 -17.16
N LYS A 84 19.53 21.12 -16.42
CA LYS A 84 20.88 21.66 -16.23
C LYS A 84 21.77 20.69 -15.46
N ALA A 85 21.27 20.10 -14.37
CA ALA A 85 22.01 19.11 -13.59
C ALA A 85 22.37 17.88 -14.45
N LEU A 86 21.42 17.38 -15.25
CA LEU A 86 21.62 16.25 -16.17
C LEU A 86 22.68 16.56 -17.24
N ASN A 87 22.61 17.73 -17.87
CA ASN A 87 23.59 18.18 -18.86
C ASN A 87 25.00 18.36 -18.28
N ASN A 88 25.10 18.65 -16.98
CA ASN A 88 26.36 18.76 -16.24
C ASN A 88 26.86 17.41 -15.69
N GLY A 89 26.13 16.30 -15.92
CA GLY A 89 26.48 14.96 -15.44
C GLY A 89 26.07 14.65 -13.99
N ASP A 90 25.38 15.55 -13.29
CA ASP A 90 24.87 15.31 -11.93
C ASP A 90 23.54 14.56 -11.98
N LEU A 91 23.64 13.24 -12.22
CA LEU A 91 22.48 12.36 -12.36
C LEU A 91 21.63 12.30 -11.08
N SER A 92 22.26 12.35 -9.90
CA SER A 92 21.54 12.27 -8.62
C SER A 92 20.71 13.52 -8.36
N ARG A 93 21.26 14.72 -8.64
CA ARG A 93 20.50 15.98 -8.49
C ARG A 93 19.45 16.13 -9.58
N ALA A 94 19.72 15.67 -10.81
CA ALA A 94 18.71 15.64 -11.87
C ALA A 94 17.51 14.75 -11.50
N ALA A 95 17.78 13.55 -10.97
CA ALA A 95 16.73 12.63 -10.52
C ALA A 95 15.91 13.23 -9.36
N ASP A 96 16.57 13.88 -8.39
CA ASP A 96 15.89 14.55 -7.27
C ASP A 96 14.96 15.68 -7.75
N LEU A 97 15.48 16.57 -8.59
CA LEU A 97 14.73 17.74 -9.08
C LEU A 97 13.57 17.35 -10.00
N TYR A 98 13.73 16.36 -10.89
CA TYR A 98 12.61 15.83 -11.67
C TYR A 98 11.56 15.16 -10.75
N ARG A 99 11.98 14.41 -9.72
CA ARG A 99 11.06 13.82 -8.74
C ARG A 99 10.27 14.91 -7.98
N ARG A 100 10.94 15.98 -7.53
CA ARG A 100 10.29 17.15 -6.89
C ARG A 100 9.31 17.85 -7.82
N ALA A 101 9.66 18.04 -9.10
CA ALA A 101 8.76 18.60 -10.10
C ALA A 101 7.50 17.74 -10.31
N ALA A 102 7.65 16.41 -10.34
CA ALA A 102 6.51 15.49 -10.39
C ALA A 102 5.64 15.57 -9.12
N VAL A 103 6.23 15.83 -7.94
CA VAL A 103 5.47 16.03 -6.69
C VAL A 103 4.71 17.35 -6.68
N ILE A 104 5.26 18.44 -7.23
CA ILE A 104 4.52 19.69 -7.44
C ILE A 104 3.30 19.46 -8.34
N LEU A 105 3.47 18.74 -9.45
CA LEU A 105 2.39 18.37 -10.36
C LEU A 105 1.38 17.39 -9.73
N ARG A 106 1.78 16.57 -8.75
CA ARG A 106 0.86 15.73 -7.96
C ARG A 106 -0.11 16.57 -7.13
N ILE A 107 0.39 17.60 -6.45
CA ILE A 107 -0.47 18.45 -5.60
C ILE A 107 -1.38 19.31 -6.47
N SER A 108 -0.89 19.82 -7.60
CA SER A 108 -1.67 20.70 -8.49
C SER A 108 -2.94 20.05 -9.04
N ARG A 109 -3.00 18.71 -9.13
CA ARG A 109 -4.13 17.95 -9.68
C ARG A 109 -5.11 17.40 -8.62
N PHE A 110 -5.04 17.85 -7.36
CA PHE A 110 -6.01 17.47 -6.33
C PHE A 110 -7.44 17.93 -6.69
N PRO A 111 -8.50 17.30 -6.15
CA PRO A 111 -8.48 16.06 -5.37
C PRO A 111 -8.39 14.79 -6.24
N TYR A 112 -8.54 14.90 -7.56
CA TYR A 112 -8.83 13.75 -8.42
C TYR A 112 -8.63 14.12 -9.91
N VAL A 113 -8.20 13.13 -10.72
CA VAL A 113 -8.14 13.20 -12.18
C VAL A 113 -9.12 12.19 -12.76
N SER A 114 -10.15 12.71 -13.42
CA SER A 114 -11.19 11.90 -14.04
C SER A 114 -10.69 11.15 -15.30
N PRO A 115 -11.03 9.86 -15.46
CA PRO A 115 -10.71 9.09 -16.67
C PRO A 115 -11.45 9.57 -17.93
N SER A 116 -12.50 10.39 -17.79
CA SER A 116 -13.24 10.96 -18.94
C SER A 116 -12.53 12.18 -19.57
N THR A 117 -11.70 12.88 -18.77
CA THR A 117 -11.08 14.15 -19.16
C THR A 117 -9.87 13.98 -20.09
N ARG A 118 -9.64 15.00 -20.94
CA ARG A 118 -8.54 15.06 -21.92
C ARG A 118 -7.69 16.31 -21.67
N PRO A 119 -6.39 16.33 -22.02
CA PRO A 119 -5.51 17.45 -21.69
C PRO A 119 -5.90 18.76 -22.38
N GLU A 120 -6.65 18.68 -23.49
CA GLU A 120 -7.21 19.85 -24.19
C GLU A 120 -8.43 20.46 -23.47
N THR A 121 -9.05 19.73 -22.53
CA THR A 121 -10.29 20.14 -21.83
C THR A 121 -10.17 20.16 -20.31
N SER A 122 -9.04 19.77 -19.74
CA SER A 122 -8.78 19.80 -18.30
C SER A 122 -7.31 20.05 -18.00
N ILE A 123 -7.02 21.16 -17.31
CA ILE A 123 -5.65 21.47 -16.88
C ILE A 123 -5.11 20.45 -15.88
N LYS A 124 -5.97 19.82 -15.07
CA LYS A 124 -5.59 18.71 -14.17
C LYS A 124 -5.10 17.48 -14.95
N ARG A 125 -5.77 17.16 -16.06
CA ARG A 125 -5.32 16.11 -16.98
C ARG A 125 -3.98 16.47 -17.61
N ALA A 126 -3.83 17.68 -18.13
CA ALA A 126 -2.56 18.16 -18.69
C ALA A 126 -1.42 18.13 -17.64
N ALA A 127 -1.69 18.53 -16.40
CA ALA A 127 -0.74 18.46 -15.29
C ALA A 127 -0.35 17.01 -14.94
N PHE A 128 -1.30 16.07 -14.95
CA PHE A 128 -1.03 14.64 -14.74
C PHE A 128 -0.27 13.99 -15.91
N ASP A 129 -0.59 14.34 -17.16
CA ASP A 129 0.15 13.84 -18.33
C ASP A 129 1.60 14.35 -18.30
N ARG A 130 1.81 15.63 -17.94
CA ARG A 130 3.14 16.18 -17.65
C ARG A 130 3.79 15.46 -16.47
N GLN A 131 3.06 15.17 -15.39
CA GLN A 131 3.56 14.48 -14.21
C GLN A 131 4.18 13.12 -14.58
N LYS A 132 3.48 12.30 -15.38
CA LYS A 132 3.98 11.01 -15.87
C LYS A 132 5.31 11.17 -16.61
N GLN A 133 5.40 12.13 -17.55
CA GLN A 133 6.63 12.37 -18.32
C GLN A 133 7.80 12.81 -17.41
N VAL A 134 7.54 13.72 -16.48
CA VAL A 134 8.55 14.24 -15.55
C VAL A 134 9.02 13.16 -14.56
N TYR A 135 8.09 12.35 -14.05
CA TYR A 135 8.40 11.23 -13.18
C TYR A 135 9.26 10.18 -13.88
N LEU A 136 8.96 9.83 -15.13
CA LEU A 136 9.77 8.88 -15.90
C LEU A 136 11.18 9.41 -16.21
N LYS A 137 11.37 10.73 -16.37
CA LYS A 137 12.73 11.35 -16.42
C LYS A 137 13.50 11.18 -15.11
N ALA A 138 12.83 11.24 -13.96
CA ALA A 138 13.46 10.94 -12.67
C ALA A 138 13.80 9.45 -12.55
N ALA A 139 12.83 8.59 -12.89
CA ALA A 139 12.92 7.16 -12.67
C ALA A 139 13.84 6.42 -13.66
N SER A 140 14.14 7.00 -14.82
CA SER A 140 15.17 6.50 -15.74
C SER A 140 16.61 6.74 -15.25
N LEU A 141 16.78 7.57 -14.21
CA LEU A 141 18.06 7.83 -13.54
C LEU A 141 18.24 7.03 -12.24
N TRP A 142 17.24 6.23 -11.84
CA TRP A 142 17.34 5.35 -10.67
C TRP A 142 17.93 4.00 -11.06
N ASN A 143 18.54 3.30 -10.11
CA ASN A 143 18.90 1.89 -10.26
C ASN A 143 18.11 1.02 -9.28
N PRO A 144 17.36 0.00 -9.74
CA PRO A 144 16.90 -0.22 -11.12
C PRO A 144 15.86 0.83 -11.54
N ILE A 145 15.73 1.05 -12.86
CA ILE A 145 14.77 2.00 -13.47
C ILE A 145 13.32 1.53 -13.35
N ILE A 146 12.37 2.47 -13.49
CA ILE A 146 10.96 2.16 -13.80
C ILE A 146 10.75 2.28 -15.31
N THR A 147 10.03 1.32 -15.90
CA THR A 147 9.52 1.40 -17.28
C THR A 147 8.00 1.60 -17.30
N GLU A 148 7.50 2.29 -18.32
CA GLU A 148 6.07 2.26 -18.67
C GLU A 148 5.85 1.19 -19.75
N GLU A 149 4.84 0.35 -19.57
CA GLU A 149 4.39 -0.60 -20.58
C GLU A 149 2.87 -0.51 -20.75
N VAL A 150 2.40 -0.36 -21.99
CA VAL A 150 0.97 -0.28 -22.33
C VAL A 150 0.54 -1.63 -22.88
N ILE A 151 -0.38 -2.30 -22.19
CA ILE A 151 -0.80 -3.67 -22.51
C ILE A 151 -2.25 -3.70 -23.04
N PRO A 152 -2.63 -4.66 -23.90
CA PRO A 152 -4.03 -4.81 -24.30
C PRO A 152 -4.93 -5.18 -23.11
N HIS A 153 -6.05 -4.48 -22.95
CA HIS A 153 -7.13 -4.87 -22.05
C HIS A 153 -7.89 -6.07 -22.68
N LYS A 154 -7.27 -7.26 -22.61
CA LYS A 154 -7.69 -8.48 -23.31
C LYS A 154 -9.11 -8.93 -22.97
N HIS A 155 -9.52 -8.75 -21.71
CA HIS A 155 -10.83 -9.18 -21.20
C HIS A 155 -11.89 -8.07 -21.21
N ARG A 156 -11.64 -6.95 -21.91
CA ARG A 156 -12.55 -5.79 -21.96
C ARG A 156 -13.94 -6.13 -22.49
N VAL A 157 -14.98 -5.53 -21.90
CA VAL A 157 -16.38 -5.63 -22.34
C VAL A 157 -17.06 -4.25 -22.24
N GLY A 158 -18.05 -3.99 -23.10
CA GLY A 158 -18.88 -2.80 -23.00
C GLY A 158 -18.10 -1.50 -23.23
N ARG A 159 -18.06 -0.62 -22.22
CA ARG A 159 -17.36 0.67 -22.29
C ARG A 159 -15.91 0.62 -21.82
N ASP A 160 -15.40 -0.56 -21.46
CA ASP A 160 -13.99 -0.73 -21.11
C ASP A 160 -13.07 -0.29 -22.26
N GLY A 161 -12.06 0.53 -21.93
CA GLY A 161 -11.01 0.98 -22.83
C GLY A 161 -10.12 -0.14 -23.37
N ALA A 162 -9.37 0.16 -24.43
CA ALA A 162 -8.62 -0.84 -25.19
C ALA A 162 -7.31 -1.30 -24.53
N GLU A 163 -6.69 -0.44 -23.71
CA GLU A 163 -5.30 -0.56 -23.27
C GLU A 163 -5.15 -0.19 -21.80
N ILE A 164 -4.28 -0.89 -21.08
CA ILE A 164 -3.95 -0.65 -19.67
C ILE A 164 -2.49 -0.21 -19.58
N PRO A 165 -2.18 1.01 -19.13
CA PRO A 165 -0.81 1.43 -18.93
C PRO A 165 -0.32 1.00 -17.53
N LEU A 166 0.90 0.47 -17.46
CA LEU A 166 1.51 -0.09 -16.26
C LEU A 166 2.83 0.62 -15.99
N TYR A 167 3.20 0.83 -14.72
CA TYR A 167 4.60 1.08 -14.35
C TYR A 167 5.20 -0.18 -13.76
N ILE A 168 6.34 -0.62 -14.31
CA ILE A 168 7.03 -1.85 -13.92
C ILE A 168 8.41 -1.49 -13.37
N ARG A 169 8.78 -2.11 -12.24
CA ARG A 169 10.13 -2.04 -11.67
C ARG A 169 10.60 -3.45 -11.34
N LEU A 170 11.79 -3.81 -11.80
CA LEU A 170 12.40 -5.12 -11.64
C LEU A 170 13.70 -4.98 -10.83
N PRO A 171 13.99 -5.86 -9.84
CA PRO A 171 15.34 -6.03 -9.32
C PRO A 171 16.34 -6.35 -10.44
N GLU A 172 17.59 -5.90 -10.33
CA GLU A 172 18.61 -6.11 -11.38
C GLU A 172 18.88 -7.59 -11.68
N GLU A 173 18.73 -8.45 -10.66
CA GLU A 173 18.91 -9.89 -10.76
C GLU A 173 17.72 -10.64 -11.39
N ALA A 174 16.58 -9.97 -11.63
CA ALA A 174 15.36 -10.59 -12.11
C ALA A 174 15.50 -11.09 -13.56
N SER A 175 15.24 -12.38 -13.78
CA SER A 175 15.41 -13.01 -15.10
C SER A 175 14.62 -14.30 -15.24
N ALA A 176 14.58 -14.87 -16.44
CA ALA A 176 13.89 -16.14 -16.71
C ALA A 176 14.36 -17.31 -15.82
N THR A 177 15.62 -17.29 -15.39
CA THR A 177 16.26 -18.29 -14.51
C THR A 177 16.26 -17.87 -13.03
N ASN A 178 16.09 -16.59 -12.72
CA ASN A 178 15.96 -16.05 -11.37
C ASN A 178 14.66 -15.26 -11.22
N ARG A 179 13.56 -15.99 -10.99
CA ARG A 179 12.22 -15.41 -10.92
C ARG A 179 11.96 -14.73 -9.58
N VAL A 180 11.54 -13.47 -9.64
CA VAL A 180 11.30 -12.64 -8.46
C VAL A 180 9.80 -12.62 -8.10
N PRO A 181 9.47 -12.57 -6.80
CA PRO A 181 8.10 -12.32 -6.35
C PRO A 181 7.67 -10.90 -6.74
N VAL A 182 6.36 -10.65 -6.83
CA VAL A 182 5.82 -9.40 -7.40
C VAL A 182 4.75 -8.80 -6.50
N VAL A 183 4.78 -7.47 -6.33
CA VAL A 183 3.68 -6.71 -5.76
C VAL A 183 2.91 -6.01 -6.88
N LEU A 184 1.65 -6.38 -7.06
CA LEU A 184 0.68 -5.65 -7.86
C LEU A 184 0.10 -4.52 -6.99
N LEU A 185 0.59 -3.30 -7.20
CA LEU A 185 0.15 -2.08 -6.52
C LEU A 185 -1.10 -1.51 -7.22
N MET A 186 -2.23 -1.56 -6.54
CA MET A 186 -3.49 -0.95 -6.95
C MET A 186 -3.57 0.44 -6.32
N THR A 187 -3.64 1.49 -7.14
CA THR A 187 -3.52 2.88 -6.67
C THR A 187 -4.76 3.40 -5.93
N GLY A 188 -4.71 4.64 -5.44
CA GLY A 188 -5.80 5.27 -4.69
C GLY A 188 -6.68 6.20 -5.54
N LEU A 189 -7.53 7.00 -4.88
CA LEU A 189 -8.37 8.01 -5.53
C LEU A 189 -7.52 9.14 -6.14
N ASP A 190 -6.49 9.57 -5.41
CA ASP A 190 -5.70 10.78 -5.63
C ASP A 190 -4.20 10.51 -5.78
N GLY A 191 -3.73 9.29 -5.51
CA GLY A 191 -2.39 8.80 -5.83
C GLY A 191 -2.44 7.78 -6.96
N TYR A 192 -1.58 7.93 -7.96
CA TYR A 192 -1.52 7.19 -9.23
C TYR A 192 -0.13 6.57 -9.46
N ARG A 193 0.14 6.01 -10.65
CA ARG A 193 1.43 5.40 -11.01
C ARG A 193 2.68 6.26 -10.68
N PRO A 194 2.75 7.57 -11.00
CA PRO A 194 3.92 8.43 -10.69
C PRO A 194 4.09 8.84 -9.21
N ASP A 195 3.34 8.25 -8.27
CA ASP A 195 3.33 8.68 -6.86
C ASP A 195 3.96 7.66 -5.89
N ASN A 196 4.55 6.59 -6.42
CA ASN A 196 4.93 5.41 -5.66
C ASN A 196 6.45 5.22 -5.48
N SER A 197 7.26 6.28 -5.60
CA SER A 197 8.74 6.19 -5.51
C SER A 197 9.20 5.46 -4.25
N GLN A 198 8.87 5.98 -3.05
CA GLN A 198 9.32 5.38 -1.78
C GLN A 198 8.89 3.91 -1.64
N ARG A 199 7.67 3.59 -2.10
CA ARG A 199 7.10 2.25 -2.02
C ARG A 199 7.80 1.27 -2.96
N THR A 200 8.08 1.68 -4.19
CA THR A 200 8.84 0.83 -5.14
C THR A 200 10.28 0.63 -4.68
N HIS A 201 10.94 1.63 -4.09
CA HIS A 201 12.27 1.46 -3.48
C HIS A 201 12.24 0.43 -2.34
N GLU A 202 11.30 0.54 -1.39
CA GLU A 202 11.16 -0.42 -0.28
C GLU A 202 10.85 -1.86 -0.74
N ILE A 203 10.11 -2.04 -1.84
CA ILE A 203 9.78 -3.36 -2.39
C ILE A 203 10.98 -3.94 -3.17
N ILE A 204 11.64 -3.14 -4.01
CA ILE A 204 12.84 -3.56 -4.75
C ILE A 204 13.98 -3.93 -3.80
N ASN A 205 14.20 -3.14 -2.74
CA ASN A 205 15.21 -3.42 -1.71
C ASN A 205 14.98 -4.75 -0.95
N ARG A 206 13.82 -5.41 -1.15
CA ARG A 206 13.50 -6.73 -0.60
C ARG A 206 13.66 -7.86 -1.61
N GLY A 207 14.08 -7.56 -2.85
CA GLY A 207 14.18 -8.50 -3.97
C GLY A 207 12.83 -8.81 -4.63
N TRP A 208 11.88 -7.86 -4.61
CA TRP A 208 10.54 -8.02 -5.19
C TRP A 208 10.34 -7.03 -6.32
N ALA A 209 9.72 -7.46 -7.42
CA ALA A 209 9.27 -6.57 -8.48
C ALA A 209 7.98 -5.82 -8.09
N THR A 210 7.72 -4.70 -8.77
CA THR A 210 6.44 -3.98 -8.67
C THR A 210 5.79 -3.81 -10.02
N VAL A 211 4.47 -3.99 -10.08
CA VAL A 211 3.60 -3.57 -11.17
C VAL A 211 2.58 -2.60 -10.58
N VAL A 212 2.55 -1.35 -11.01
CA VAL A 212 1.66 -0.29 -10.51
C VAL A 212 0.60 0.02 -11.56
N VAL A 213 -0.68 0.03 -11.17
CA VAL A 213 -1.83 0.15 -12.07
C VAL A 213 -2.95 0.99 -11.45
N GLU A 214 -3.48 1.95 -12.21
CA GLU A 214 -4.66 2.73 -11.82
C GLU A 214 -5.90 1.86 -11.62
N ILE A 215 -6.64 2.15 -10.55
CA ILE A 215 -7.91 1.51 -10.23
C ILE A 215 -9.07 2.05 -11.07
N PRO A 216 -10.13 1.25 -11.31
CA PRO A 216 -11.30 1.67 -12.07
C PRO A 216 -11.86 3.01 -11.59
N GLY A 217 -12.15 3.88 -12.56
CA GLY A 217 -12.60 5.25 -12.28
C GLY A 217 -11.52 6.23 -11.87
N THR A 218 -10.22 5.98 -12.12
CA THR A 218 -9.16 6.95 -11.81
C THR A 218 -8.17 7.12 -12.97
N ALA A 219 -7.75 8.37 -13.22
CA ALA A 219 -6.65 8.73 -14.11
C ALA A 219 -6.63 7.98 -15.46
N ASP A 220 -5.71 7.03 -15.68
CA ASP A 220 -5.60 6.31 -16.96
C ASP A 220 -6.28 4.92 -16.96
N SER A 221 -7.03 4.57 -15.90
CA SER A 221 -7.66 3.24 -15.83
C SER A 221 -8.72 3.07 -16.93
N PRO A 222 -8.63 2.03 -17.77
CA PRO A 222 -9.57 1.83 -18.87
C PRO A 222 -10.88 1.15 -18.43
N ALA A 223 -10.96 0.61 -17.21
CA ALA A 223 -12.10 -0.15 -16.75
C ALA A 223 -13.33 0.76 -16.53
N ASP A 224 -14.51 0.34 -17.01
CA ASP A 224 -15.74 1.12 -16.87
C ASP A 224 -16.06 1.38 -15.38
N PRO A 225 -16.03 2.65 -14.91
CA PRO A 225 -16.29 2.97 -13.50
C PRO A 225 -17.71 2.65 -13.04
N ALA A 226 -18.68 2.59 -13.96
CA ALA A 226 -20.07 2.34 -13.64
C ALA A 226 -20.42 0.84 -13.57
N ASP A 227 -19.49 -0.06 -13.93
CA ASP A 227 -19.69 -1.50 -13.94
C ASP A 227 -18.96 -2.17 -12.76
N PRO A 228 -19.68 -2.76 -11.79
CA PRO A 228 -19.06 -3.44 -10.65
C PRO A 228 -18.14 -4.62 -11.02
N GLU A 229 -18.24 -5.20 -12.22
CA GLU A 229 -17.42 -6.32 -12.71
C GLU A 229 -16.22 -5.90 -13.56
N SER A 230 -16.15 -4.64 -14.01
CA SER A 230 -14.98 -4.11 -14.73
C SER A 230 -13.63 -4.28 -14.02
N PRO A 231 -13.53 -4.24 -12.66
CA PRO A 231 -12.25 -4.46 -11.99
C PRO A 231 -11.71 -5.86 -12.21
N ASP A 232 -12.58 -6.87 -12.31
CA ASP A 232 -12.13 -8.24 -12.51
C ASP A 232 -11.61 -8.46 -13.93
N ARG A 233 -12.16 -7.77 -14.93
CA ARG A 233 -11.68 -7.80 -16.32
C ARG A 233 -10.32 -7.09 -16.48
N LEU A 234 -10.15 -5.99 -15.73
CA LEU A 234 -8.87 -5.29 -15.59
C LEU A 234 -7.80 -6.21 -14.99
N TRP A 235 -8.05 -6.79 -13.82
CA TRP A 235 -7.08 -7.65 -13.13
C TRP A 235 -6.79 -8.96 -13.88
N ASN A 236 -7.78 -9.58 -14.52
CA ASN A 236 -7.53 -10.71 -15.42
C ASN A 236 -6.57 -10.35 -16.55
N SER A 237 -6.69 -9.16 -17.14
CA SER A 237 -5.81 -8.72 -18.23
C SER A 237 -4.38 -8.42 -17.76
N VAL A 238 -4.23 -7.75 -16.62
CA VAL A 238 -2.92 -7.49 -15.99
C VAL A 238 -2.24 -8.80 -15.58
N LEU A 239 -2.95 -9.70 -14.89
CA LEU A 239 -2.40 -10.97 -14.43
C LEU A 239 -2.14 -11.95 -15.58
N ASP A 240 -2.89 -11.90 -16.69
CA ASP A 240 -2.60 -12.67 -17.91
C ASP A 240 -1.30 -12.18 -18.56
N TYR A 241 -1.05 -10.87 -18.54
CA TYR A 241 0.17 -10.28 -19.03
C TYR A 241 1.37 -10.64 -18.15
N MET A 242 1.23 -10.53 -16.82
CA MET A 242 2.27 -10.92 -15.86
C MET A 242 2.66 -12.40 -16.01
N ASP A 243 1.72 -13.30 -16.27
CA ASP A 243 1.98 -14.74 -16.46
C ASP A 243 2.87 -15.05 -17.69
N ARG A 244 2.95 -14.13 -18.65
CA ARG A 244 3.84 -14.23 -19.83
C ARG A 244 5.23 -13.66 -19.60
N ARG A 245 5.50 -12.99 -18.47
CA ARG A 245 6.80 -12.38 -18.16
C ARG A 245 7.68 -13.41 -17.43
N PRO A 246 8.75 -13.93 -18.07
CA PRO A 246 9.51 -15.05 -17.53
C PRO A 246 10.28 -14.72 -16.24
N GLU A 247 10.51 -13.44 -15.94
CA GLU A 247 11.12 -12.93 -14.72
C GLU A 247 10.19 -12.91 -13.50
N PHE A 248 8.87 -12.99 -13.68
CA PHE A 248 7.91 -12.99 -12.59
C PHE A 248 7.65 -14.39 -12.04
N ASP A 249 7.73 -14.54 -10.73
CA ASP A 249 7.25 -15.71 -10.03
C ASP A 249 5.75 -15.56 -9.71
N MET A 250 4.92 -16.05 -10.63
CA MET A 250 3.47 -16.04 -10.48
C MET A 250 2.94 -16.87 -9.30
N SER A 251 3.76 -17.67 -8.62
CA SER A 251 3.37 -18.32 -7.36
C SER A 251 3.47 -17.39 -6.15
N ARG A 252 4.12 -16.23 -6.29
CA ARG A 252 4.40 -15.23 -5.24
C ARG A 252 3.96 -13.82 -5.62
N VAL A 253 2.79 -13.67 -6.25
CA VAL A 253 2.15 -12.37 -6.51
C VAL A 253 1.34 -11.93 -5.29
N ALA A 254 1.65 -10.78 -4.72
CA ALA A 254 0.80 -10.10 -3.74
C ALA A 254 0.07 -8.93 -4.41
N ALA A 255 -1.24 -8.80 -4.18
CA ALA A 255 -1.92 -7.52 -4.41
C ALA A 255 -1.69 -6.60 -3.20
N TRP A 256 -1.53 -5.29 -3.43
CA TRP A 256 -1.56 -4.29 -2.38
C TRP A 256 -2.32 -3.06 -2.87
N GLY A 257 -3.52 -2.87 -2.35
CA GLY A 257 -4.37 -1.71 -2.63
C GLY A 257 -4.20 -0.60 -1.60
N LEU A 258 -4.13 0.64 -2.08
CA LEU A 258 -3.89 1.84 -1.29
C LEU A 258 -5.14 2.73 -1.25
N SER A 259 -5.65 3.09 -0.07
CA SER A 259 -6.86 3.91 0.11
C SER A 259 -8.05 3.28 -0.64
N ALA A 260 -8.66 4.00 -1.59
CA ALA A 260 -9.68 3.48 -2.51
C ALA A 260 -9.22 2.20 -3.28
N GLY A 261 -7.92 1.98 -3.45
CA GLY A 261 -7.35 0.73 -3.97
C GLY A 261 -7.59 -0.48 -3.06
N GLY A 262 -7.75 -0.25 -1.75
CA GLY A 262 -8.09 -1.26 -0.76
C GLY A 262 -9.40 -1.99 -1.04
N PHE A 263 -10.42 -1.30 -1.58
CA PHE A 263 -11.66 -1.91 -2.08
C PHE A 263 -11.34 -3.02 -3.11
N TYR A 264 -10.53 -2.68 -4.12
CA TYR A 264 -10.17 -3.59 -5.20
C TYR A 264 -9.23 -4.70 -4.73
N ALA A 265 -8.39 -4.45 -3.72
CA ALA A 265 -7.57 -5.47 -3.08
C ALA A 265 -8.41 -6.49 -2.29
N ILE A 266 -9.48 -6.07 -1.60
CA ILE A 266 -10.45 -6.98 -0.99
C ILE A 266 -11.15 -7.80 -2.08
N ARG A 267 -11.73 -7.15 -3.10
CA ARG A 267 -12.40 -7.84 -4.22
C ARG A 267 -11.50 -8.88 -4.88
N ALA A 268 -10.30 -8.48 -5.28
CA ALA A 268 -9.34 -9.36 -5.93
C ALA A 268 -8.88 -10.52 -5.03
N SER A 269 -8.86 -10.33 -3.69
CA SER A 269 -8.57 -11.43 -2.76
C SER A 269 -9.60 -12.56 -2.85
N CYS A 270 -10.86 -12.25 -3.19
CA CYS A 270 -11.92 -13.23 -3.45
C CYS A 270 -11.87 -13.69 -4.91
N THR A 271 -12.09 -12.78 -5.86
CA THR A 271 -12.32 -13.08 -7.28
C THR A 271 -11.08 -13.65 -7.99
N HIS A 272 -9.88 -13.31 -7.51
CA HIS A 272 -8.59 -13.75 -8.06
C HIS A 272 -7.80 -14.62 -7.06
N ARG A 273 -8.45 -15.23 -6.07
CA ARG A 273 -7.80 -15.97 -4.97
C ARG A 273 -6.77 -17.03 -5.40
N GLN A 274 -6.97 -17.66 -6.56
CA GLN A 274 -6.08 -18.69 -7.11
C GLN A 274 -4.85 -18.11 -7.84
N ARG A 275 -4.87 -16.81 -8.19
CA ARG A 275 -3.80 -16.07 -8.87
C ARG A 275 -2.92 -15.29 -7.89
N LEU A 276 -3.39 -15.05 -6.65
CA LEU A 276 -2.77 -14.19 -5.65
C LEU A 276 -2.32 -14.98 -4.41
N ALA A 277 -1.03 -14.88 -4.08
CA ALA A 277 -0.43 -15.45 -2.87
C ALA A 277 -0.90 -14.72 -1.59
N GLY A 278 -1.42 -13.52 -1.76
CA GLY A 278 -2.09 -12.74 -0.72
C GLY A 278 -2.51 -11.38 -1.23
N SER A 279 -3.32 -10.69 -0.44
CA SER A 279 -3.75 -9.32 -0.70
C SER A 279 -3.59 -8.46 0.56
N VAL A 280 -3.09 -7.24 0.40
CA VAL A 280 -3.04 -6.21 1.44
C VAL A 280 -4.01 -5.10 1.05
N ALA A 281 -5.04 -4.90 1.84
CA ALA A 281 -6.03 -3.84 1.69
C ALA A 281 -5.74 -2.77 2.73
N HIS A 282 -5.21 -1.63 2.29
CA HIS A 282 -4.64 -0.60 3.17
C HIS A 282 -5.50 0.67 3.08
N GLY A 283 -6.12 1.09 4.18
CA GLY A 283 -7.21 2.07 4.20
C GLY A 283 -8.46 1.68 3.37
N PRO A 284 -8.94 0.42 3.42
CA PRO A 284 -10.00 -0.04 2.51
C PRO A 284 -11.41 0.39 2.96
N GLY A 285 -12.18 0.96 2.04
CA GLY A 285 -13.63 1.08 2.16
C GLY A 285 -14.31 -0.01 1.33
N SER A 286 -15.30 -0.73 1.87
CA SER A 286 -15.87 -1.93 1.26
C SER A 286 -17.40 -2.04 1.33
N HIS A 287 -18.04 -1.36 2.28
CA HIS A 287 -19.48 -1.34 2.47
C HIS A 287 -19.98 0.00 3.03
N PHE A 288 -19.56 0.36 4.22
CA PHE A 288 -20.06 1.52 4.95
C PHE A 288 -19.59 2.86 4.37
N VAL A 289 -18.42 2.93 3.73
CA VAL A 289 -17.96 4.15 3.01
C VAL A 289 -18.92 4.59 1.91
N LEU A 290 -19.71 3.65 1.37
CA LEU A 290 -20.68 3.87 0.30
C LEU A 290 -22.10 4.14 0.84
N SER A 291 -22.29 4.10 2.15
CA SER A 291 -23.60 4.26 2.79
C SER A 291 -24.08 5.72 2.73
N PRO A 292 -25.40 5.98 2.63
CA PRO A 292 -25.92 7.34 2.69
C PRO A 292 -25.56 8.07 3.99
N GLU A 293 -25.48 7.32 5.10
CA GLU A 293 -25.14 7.84 6.43
C GLU A 293 -23.71 8.38 6.48
N TRP A 294 -22.72 7.63 5.95
CA TRP A 294 -21.33 8.09 5.86
C TRP A 294 -21.15 9.22 4.84
N LEU A 295 -21.71 9.06 3.63
CA LEU A 295 -21.53 10.02 2.54
C LEU A 295 -22.15 11.40 2.83
N ALA A 296 -23.18 11.47 3.69
CA ALA A 296 -23.75 12.72 4.18
C ALA A 296 -22.79 13.52 5.10
N LYS A 297 -21.68 12.91 5.55
CA LYS A 297 -20.69 13.50 6.46
C LYS A 297 -19.26 13.48 5.92
N ALA A 298 -18.95 12.65 4.93
CA ALA A 298 -17.59 12.45 4.42
C ALA A 298 -16.86 13.74 3.95
N ASN A 299 -17.62 14.75 3.50
CA ASN A 299 -17.08 16.07 3.12
C ASN A 299 -16.70 16.95 4.32
N ASP A 300 -17.24 16.69 5.51
CA ASP A 300 -16.93 17.43 6.74
C ASP A 300 -15.63 16.94 7.40
N HIS A 301 -15.13 15.77 7.01
CA HIS A 301 -14.10 15.02 7.75
C HIS A 301 -12.64 15.28 7.28
N GLU A 302 -11.80 14.25 7.29
CA GLU A 302 -10.33 14.36 7.22
C GLU A 302 -9.82 14.86 5.86
N TYR A 303 -10.53 14.51 4.78
CA TYR A 303 -10.09 14.76 3.41
C TYR A 303 -10.02 16.29 3.12
N PRO A 304 -9.00 16.78 2.40
CA PRO A 304 -8.72 18.21 2.29
C PRO A 304 -9.71 19.03 1.45
N PHE A 305 -10.58 18.37 0.66
CA PHE A 305 -11.53 18.99 -0.27
C PHE A 305 -12.84 18.18 -0.32
N ASN A 306 -13.83 18.59 -1.13
CA ASN A 306 -15.02 17.76 -1.40
C ASN A 306 -14.58 16.39 -1.97
N LEU A 307 -14.91 15.33 -1.23
CA LEU A 307 -14.63 13.94 -1.54
C LEU A 307 -15.78 13.28 -2.31
N THR A 308 -17.03 13.64 -2.00
CA THR A 308 -18.23 12.99 -2.54
C THR A 308 -18.38 13.20 -4.04
N SER A 309 -18.06 14.38 -4.59
CA SER A 309 -18.05 14.61 -6.06
C SER A 309 -17.06 13.70 -6.79
N ALA A 310 -15.81 13.64 -6.31
CA ALA A 310 -14.78 12.77 -6.86
C ALA A 310 -15.16 11.29 -6.74
N MET A 311 -15.78 10.89 -5.63
CA MET A 311 -16.28 9.53 -5.42
C MET A 311 -17.48 9.19 -6.32
N ALA A 312 -18.39 10.14 -6.59
CA ALA A 312 -19.49 9.93 -7.52
C ALA A 312 -18.99 9.69 -8.95
N GLU A 313 -18.10 10.55 -9.45
CA GLU A 313 -17.53 10.38 -10.80
C GLU A 313 -16.67 9.11 -10.91
N LYS A 314 -15.87 8.79 -9.89
CA LYS A 314 -15.08 7.55 -9.81
C LYS A 314 -15.97 6.29 -9.94
N HIS A 315 -17.21 6.32 -9.45
CA HIS A 315 -18.15 5.20 -9.57
C HIS A 315 -19.14 5.34 -10.75
N GLY A 316 -18.85 6.28 -11.66
CA GLY A 316 -19.58 6.46 -12.91
C GLY A 316 -21.00 7.00 -12.73
N TYR A 317 -21.22 7.84 -11.72
CA TYR A 317 -22.45 8.60 -11.53
C TYR A 317 -22.30 10.04 -12.04
N ASP A 318 -23.37 10.57 -12.64
CA ASP A 318 -23.41 11.94 -13.17
C ASP A 318 -23.55 13.02 -12.08
N ASN A 319 -23.93 12.65 -10.85
CA ASN A 319 -24.13 13.57 -9.73
C ASN A 319 -24.01 12.87 -8.36
N GLU A 320 -23.79 13.67 -7.31
CA GLU A 320 -23.66 13.20 -5.92
C GLU A 320 -24.96 12.57 -5.36
N GLU A 321 -26.15 13.06 -5.70
CA GLU A 321 -27.42 12.59 -5.14
C GLU A 321 -27.70 11.12 -5.51
N GLU A 322 -27.58 10.78 -6.80
CA GLU A 322 -27.75 9.42 -7.28
C GLU A 322 -26.59 8.49 -6.84
N PHE A 323 -25.39 9.04 -6.60
CA PHE A 323 -24.31 8.28 -5.96
C PHE A 323 -24.68 7.92 -4.52
N VAL A 324 -24.97 8.91 -3.67
CA VAL A 324 -25.34 8.74 -2.24
C VAL A 324 -26.49 7.74 -2.07
N LYS A 325 -27.49 7.82 -2.94
CA LYS A 325 -28.69 6.97 -2.90
C LYS A 325 -28.46 5.50 -3.32
N ASN A 326 -27.56 5.25 -4.26
CA ASN A 326 -27.47 3.94 -4.93
C ASN A 326 -26.11 3.22 -4.76
N ALA A 327 -25.05 3.91 -4.34
CA ALA A 327 -23.68 3.38 -4.37
C ALA A 327 -23.50 2.12 -3.52
N GLN A 328 -23.98 2.11 -2.28
CA GLN A 328 -23.86 0.95 -1.38
C GLN A 328 -24.42 -0.31 -2.04
N LYS A 329 -25.67 -0.25 -2.51
CA LYS A 329 -26.38 -1.36 -3.16
C LYS A 329 -25.68 -1.85 -4.44
N LYS A 330 -25.09 -0.93 -5.22
CA LYS A 330 -24.49 -1.25 -6.51
C LYS A 330 -23.05 -1.78 -6.40
N PHE A 331 -22.27 -1.25 -5.46
CA PHE A 331 -20.82 -1.46 -5.42
C PHE A 331 -20.30 -2.12 -4.14
N SER A 332 -21.05 -2.16 -3.04
CA SER A 332 -20.54 -2.79 -1.82
C SER A 332 -20.20 -4.26 -2.04
N LEU A 333 -19.05 -4.69 -1.51
CA LEU A 333 -18.61 -6.09 -1.58
C LEU A 333 -19.46 -7.03 -0.71
N VAL A 334 -20.26 -6.48 0.21
CA VAL A 334 -21.30 -7.21 0.97
C VAL A 334 -22.57 -7.34 0.12
N GLU A 335 -23.13 -6.23 -0.37
CA GLU A 335 -24.38 -6.22 -1.16
C GLU A 335 -24.26 -7.04 -2.46
N THR A 336 -23.07 -7.07 -3.06
CA THR A 336 -22.77 -7.86 -4.28
C THR A 336 -22.41 -9.32 -3.99
N GLY A 337 -22.38 -9.77 -2.73
CA GLY A 337 -22.03 -11.14 -2.34
C GLY A 337 -20.57 -11.54 -2.63
N VAL A 338 -19.69 -10.58 -2.95
CA VAL A 338 -18.26 -10.84 -3.24
C VAL A 338 -17.52 -11.29 -1.98
N LEU A 339 -17.86 -10.71 -0.83
CA LEU A 339 -17.22 -11.02 0.45
C LEU A 339 -17.61 -12.39 1.02
N ASP A 340 -18.74 -12.96 0.60
CA ASP A 340 -19.19 -14.30 1.02
C ASP A 340 -18.39 -15.45 0.39
N GLN A 341 -17.55 -15.13 -0.60
CA GLN A 341 -16.66 -16.09 -1.24
C GLN A 341 -15.44 -16.43 -0.36
N ASP A 342 -14.81 -17.57 -0.64
CA ASP A 342 -13.45 -17.84 -0.18
C ASP A 342 -12.48 -16.74 -0.68
N ASN A 343 -11.57 -16.29 0.18
CA ASN A 343 -10.49 -15.38 -0.18
C ASN A 343 -9.10 -16.05 -0.09
N CYS A 344 -8.12 -15.54 -0.82
CA CYS A 344 -6.72 -15.78 -0.50
C CYS A 344 -6.36 -15.06 0.82
N ARG A 345 -5.14 -15.25 1.33
CA ARG A 345 -4.72 -14.59 2.58
C ARG A 345 -4.87 -13.06 2.43
N LEU A 346 -5.81 -12.46 3.16
CA LEU A 346 -6.11 -11.03 3.11
C LEU A 346 -5.69 -10.38 4.43
N LEU A 347 -4.91 -9.31 4.36
CA LEU A 347 -4.59 -8.41 5.47
C LEU A 347 -5.25 -7.06 5.24
N MET A 348 -6.07 -6.61 6.20
CA MET A 348 -6.58 -5.25 6.26
C MET A 348 -5.74 -4.42 7.25
N LEU A 349 -5.44 -3.17 6.90
CA LEU A 349 -4.67 -2.22 7.70
C LEU A 349 -5.33 -0.85 7.67
N ASN A 350 -5.67 -0.28 8.83
CA ASN A 350 -6.15 1.10 8.88
C ASN A 350 -5.99 1.78 10.25
N GLY A 351 -6.04 3.10 10.28
CA GLY A 351 -6.16 3.87 11.52
C GLY A 351 -7.58 3.82 12.08
N VAL A 352 -7.73 3.85 13.40
CA VAL A 352 -9.05 3.81 14.08
C VAL A 352 -9.77 5.17 13.98
N ASP A 353 -9.02 6.26 13.89
CA ASP A 353 -9.52 7.64 13.71
C ASP A 353 -9.57 8.05 12.22
N ASP A 354 -9.75 7.09 11.30
CA ASP A 354 -9.86 7.37 9.86
C ASP A 354 -11.14 8.17 9.56
N GLY A 355 -10.96 9.40 9.08
CA GLY A 355 -12.03 10.31 8.67
C GLY A 355 -12.19 10.42 7.15
N VAL A 356 -11.62 9.50 6.38
CA VAL A 356 -11.86 9.34 4.93
C VAL A 356 -12.70 8.09 4.69
N VAL A 357 -12.42 7.03 5.44
CA VAL A 357 -13.05 5.70 5.32
C VAL A 357 -13.40 5.17 6.72
N PRO A 358 -14.63 4.69 6.96
CA PRO A 358 -15.01 4.15 8.27
C PRO A 358 -14.17 2.93 8.62
N ILE A 359 -13.66 2.88 9.85
CA ILE A 359 -12.89 1.73 10.36
C ILE A 359 -13.72 0.43 10.37
N GLU A 360 -15.04 0.56 10.41
CA GLU A 360 -16.03 -0.49 10.23
C GLU A 360 -15.83 -1.26 8.92
N ASP A 361 -15.31 -0.65 7.85
CA ASP A 361 -15.02 -1.33 6.58
C ASP A 361 -13.80 -2.26 6.63
N CYS A 362 -13.03 -2.25 7.73
CA CYS A 362 -12.05 -3.29 8.07
C CYS A 362 -12.65 -4.38 9.00
N ILE A 363 -13.79 -4.12 9.64
CA ILE A 363 -14.43 -5.01 10.62
C ILE A 363 -15.53 -5.85 9.95
N GLU A 364 -16.38 -5.24 9.11
CA GLU A 364 -17.47 -5.93 8.41
C GLU A 364 -16.98 -7.13 7.60
N PRO A 365 -15.88 -7.05 6.81
CA PRO A 365 -15.39 -8.18 6.02
C PRO A 365 -15.04 -9.43 6.86
N LEU A 366 -14.79 -9.28 8.16
CA LEU A 366 -14.47 -10.40 9.07
C LEU A 366 -15.68 -11.32 9.34
N LYS A 367 -16.90 -10.86 9.06
CA LYS A 367 -18.14 -11.63 9.22
C LYS A 367 -18.48 -12.52 8.02
N HIS A 368 -17.79 -12.34 6.90
CA HIS A 368 -18.11 -12.95 5.61
C HIS A 368 -17.00 -13.86 5.10
N GLY A 369 -17.37 -14.91 4.36
CA GLY A 369 -16.45 -15.75 3.58
C GLY A 369 -15.33 -16.41 4.40
N GLY A 370 -14.15 -16.53 3.78
CA GLY A 370 -12.97 -17.14 4.43
C GLY A 370 -12.33 -16.27 5.52
N PRO A 371 -11.47 -16.85 6.40
CA PRO A 371 -10.75 -16.09 7.42
C PRO A 371 -9.86 -14.98 6.84
N LYS A 372 -9.77 -13.87 7.57
CA LYS A 372 -9.05 -12.64 7.19
C LYS A 372 -8.23 -12.14 8.37
N GLU A 373 -7.16 -11.42 8.08
CA GLU A 373 -6.31 -10.76 9.07
C GLU A 373 -6.61 -9.26 9.07
N ASN A 374 -6.62 -8.64 10.24
CA ASN A 374 -6.82 -7.21 10.38
C ASN A 374 -5.87 -6.67 11.45
N ARG A 375 -5.30 -5.48 11.23
CA ARG A 375 -4.54 -4.75 12.25
C ARG A 375 -4.88 -3.27 12.18
N LEU A 376 -5.50 -2.81 13.25
CA LEU A 376 -5.94 -1.44 13.42
C LEU A 376 -4.93 -0.65 14.26
N PHE A 377 -4.85 0.65 14.03
CA PHE A 377 -3.89 1.54 14.68
C PHE A 377 -4.64 2.65 15.44
N GLU A 378 -4.65 2.53 16.77
CA GLU A 378 -5.25 3.52 17.67
C GLU A 378 -4.60 4.90 17.54
N ASN A 379 -5.38 5.98 17.66
CA ASN A 379 -4.91 7.36 17.54
C ASN A 379 -4.20 7.63 16.19
N ARG A 380 -4.63 6.96 15.13
CA ARG A 380 -4.16 7.17 13.76
C ARG A 380 -5.34 7.32 12.82
N VAL A 381 -5.14 8.22 11.87
CA VAL A 381 -6.09 8.61 10.82
C VAL A 381 -5.94 7.71 9.59
N HIS A 382 -6.48 8.12 8.43
CA HIS A 382 -6.46 7.33 7.20
C HIS A 382 -5.11 6.64 6.91
N MET A 383 -5.18 5.37 6.49
CA MET A 383 -4.04 4.45 6.26
C MET A 383 -3.26 4.02 7.52
N GLY A 384 -3.50 4.58 8.72
CA GLY A 384 -2.75 4.18 9.92
C GLY A 384 -1.25 4.49 9.86
N TYR A 385 -0.85 5.50 9.09
CA TYR A 385 0.56 5.85 8.87
C TYR A 385 1.18 6.61 10.06
N PRO A 386 2.51 6.46 10.29
CA PRO A 386 3.45 5.61 9.56
C PRO A 386 3.51 4.14 10.03
N GLU A 387 2.89 3.78 11.17
CA GLU A 387 3.07 2.48 11.85
C GLU A 387 2.56 1.27 11.05
N SER A 388 1.62 1.49 10.12
CA SER A 388 1.11 0.46 9.22
C SER A 388 2.10 0.02 8.13
N LEU A 389 3.02 0.89 7.69
CA LEU A 389 3.98 0.58 6.61
C LEU A 389 4.93 -0.57 6.98
N PRO A 390 5.61 -0.58 8.14
CA PRO A 390 6.42 -1.72 8.57
C PRO A 390 5.64 -3.05 8.66
N VAL A 391 4.32 -3.00 8.89
CA VAL A 391 3.48 -4.22 8.92
C VAL A 391 3.25 -4.74 7.51
N ALA A 392 2.80 -3.88 6.59
CA ALA A 392 2.60 -4.25 5.19
C ALA A 392 3.88 -4.83 4.57
N TYR A 393 5.03 -4.17 4.77
CA TYR A 393 6.32 -4.62 4.23
C TYR A 393 6.92 -5.88 4.87
N LYS A 394 6.50 -6.23 6.11
CA LYS A 394 6.93 -7.47 6.79
C LYS A 394 5.96 -8.63 6.56
N TRP A 395 4.73 -8.35 6.15
CA TRP A 395 3.72 -9.35 5.89
C TRP A 395 4.06 -10.16 4.63
N ARG A 396 4.26 -11.46 4.79
CA ARG A 396 4.63 -12.36 3.70
C ARG A 396 3.40 -13.07 3.15
N PRO A 397 3.03 -12.91 1.87
CA PRO A 397 1.97 -13.74 1.27
C PRO A 397 2.35 -15.22 1.32
N LYS A 398 1.36 -16.12 1.31
CA LYS A 398 1.59 -17.57 1.26
C LYS A 398 1.62 -18.00 -0.20
N ALA A 399 2.66 -18.70 -0.65
CA ALA A 399 2.77 -19.12 -2.05
C ALA A 399 1.50 -19.86 -2.52
N THR A 400 0.99 -19.53 -3.71
CA THR A 400 -0.30 -20.04 -4.22
C THR A 400 -0.31 -21.54 -4.51
N ARG A 401 0.88 -22.15 -4.57
CA ARG A 401 1.07 -23.59 -4.76
C ARG A 401 1.85 -24.15 -3.58
N PRO A 402 1.57 -25.38 -3.12
CA PRO A 402 2.48 -26.07 -2.22
C PRO A 402 3.84 -26.14 -2.93
N THR A 403 4.90 -25.68 -2.27
CA THR A 403 6.27 -25.95 -2.69
C THR A 403 6.39 -27.46 -2.87
N PRO A 404 6.94 -27.99 -3.98
CA PRO A 404 7.24 -29.41 -4.06
C PRO A 404 8.11 -29.75 -2.86
N CYS A 405 7.58 -30.59 -1.96
CA CYS A 405 8.34 -31.05 -0.81
C CYS A 405 9.62 -31.68 -1.36
N PRO A 406 10.83 -31.24 -0.94
CA PRO A 406 12.06 -31.89 -1.36
C PRO A 406 11.91 -33.37 -0.98
N SER A 407 11.86 -34.24 -1.99
CA SER A 407 11.62 -35.66 -1.78
C SER A 407 12.62 -36.16 -0.75
N ILE A 408 12.12 -36.81 0.31
CA ILE A 408 12.97 -37.46 1.32
C ILE A 408 13.61 -38.69 0.67
N LEU A 409 14.63 -38.43 -0.16
CA LEU A 409 15.60 -39.40 -0.65
C LEU A 409 16.66 -39.58 0.45
N GLY A 410 16.17 -40.16 1.56
CA GLY A 410 16.82 -40.15 2.86
C GLY A 410 16.75 -41.51 3.54
N ARG A 411 17.47 -42.48 2.98
CA ARG A 411 17.96 -43.72 3.63
C ARG A 411 16.93 -44.58 4.39
N TYR A 412 16.51 -45.66 3.75
CA TYR A 412 16.33 -46.95 4.46
C TYR A 412 17.31 -47.98 3.89
N VAL A 413 18.16 -48.53 4.75
CA VAL A 413 19.09 -49.63 4.47
C VAL A 413 18.98 -50.63 5.62
N GLY A 414 18.70 -51.90 5.30
CA GLY A 414 18.43 -52.99 6.26
C GLY A 414 17.10 -53.66 5.96
N ARG A 415 17.09 -54.79 5.26
CA ARG A 415 17.02 -56.17 5.82
C ARG A 415 15.63 -56.48 6.42
N ASP A 416 14.85 -57.47 5.97
CA ASP A 416 15.19 -58.79 5.41
C ASP A 416 14.09 -59.45 4.52
N LEU A 417 14.54 -60.44 3.74
CA LEU A 417 13.87 -61.61 3.11
C LEU A 417 12.34 -61.83 3.25
N ILE A 418 11.66 -62.15 2.13
CA ILE A 418 11.14 -63.52 1.78
C ILE A 418 10.46 -63.59 0.38
N LYS A 419 10.92 -64.57 -0.43
CA LYS A 419 10.33 -65.32 -1.58
C LYS A 419 8.99 -64.89 -2.23
N GLY A 420 8.95 -64.83 -3.58
CA GLY A 420 7.69 -64.92 -4.35
C GLY A 420 7.71 -64.71 -5.90
N HIS A 421 8.06 -65.76 -6.67
CA HIS A 421 7.66 -66.08 -8.07
C HIS A 421 7.56 -65.03 -9.22
N LEU A 422 8.33 -65.30 -10.28
CA LEU A 422 8.20 -64.84 -11.69
C LEU A 422 7.03 -65.55 -12.43
N PRO A 423 6.44 -65.03 -13.54
CA PRO A 423 7.04 -65.05 -14.91
C PRO A 423 6.59 -63.88 -15.85
N PRO A 424 6.76 -63.92 -17.20
CA PRO A 424 8.03 -63.79 -17.93
C PRO A 424 8.06 -62.61 -18.94
N PHE A 425 9.25 -62.33 -19.51
CA PHE A 425 9.50 -61.37 -20.61
C PHE A 425 8.99 -61.87 -21.99
N PRO A 426 8.97 -60.99 -23.02
CA PRO A 426 10.03 -61.12 -24.04
C PRO A 426 10.78 -59.82 -24.38
N LEU A 427 11.89 -59.99 -25.12
CA LEU A 427 12.93 -59.00 -25.49
C LEU A 427 12.77 -58.45 -26.92
N PHE A 428 13.29 -57.24 -27.17
CA PHE A 428 14.05 -56.79 -28.36
C PHE A 428 14.76 -55.46 -27.93
N SER A 429 16.09 -55.30 -27.83
CA SER A 429 17.16 -55.20 -28.86
C SER A 429 16.85 -54.21 -30.01
N SER A 430 17.72 -53.30 -30.46
CA SER A 430 19.10 -52.90 -30.08
C SER A 430 19.54 -51.70 -30.95
N SER A 431 20.67 -51.01 -30.62
CA SER A 431 21.68 -50.42 -31.55
C SER A 431 21.25 -49.41 -32.67
N SER A 432 22.03 -48.43 -33.16
CA SER A 432 23.33 -47.81 -32.82
C SER A 432 23.70 -46.75 -33.90
N LEU A 433 24.82 -46.03 -33.74
CA LEU A 433 25.69 -45.40 -34.79
C LEU A 433 25.34 -44.04 -35.43
N SER A 434 26.25 -43.08 -35.22
CA SER A 434 26.74 -42.08 -36.20
C SER A 434 28.00 -42.66 -36.93
N PRO A 435 28.90 -41.94 -37.67
CA PRO A 435 28.99 -40.52 -38.06
C PRO A 435 29.47 -40.28 -39.54
N HIS A 436 29.82 -39.02 -39.91
CA HIS A 436 30.97 -38.56 -40.77
C HIS A 436 30.68 -37.15 -41.36
N SER A 437 31.44 -36.07 -41.04
CA SER A 437 32.65 -35.50 -41.70
C SER A 437 32.46 -35.12 -43.18
N SER A 438 32.88 -33.95 -43.71
CA SER A 438 34.22 -33.31 -43.57
C SER A 438 34.32 -31.84 -44.08
N GLN A 439 35.28 -31.04 -43.57
CA GLN A 439 35.87 -29.87 -44.27
C GLN A 439 37.16 -30.29 -45.04
N PRO A 440 37.78 -29.41 -45.87
CA PRO A 440 38.76 -28.39 -45.42
C PRO A 440 38.47 -26.97 -46.06
N SER A 441 39.24 -25.87 -45.99
CA SER A 441 40.69 -25.64 -45.74
C SER A 441 41.00 -24.30 -44.99
N ARG A 442 42.14 -23.63 -45.32
CA ARG A 442 42.84 -22.47 -44.67
C ARG A 442 43.97 -22.00 -45.65
N PRO A 443 44.99 -21.14 -45.35
CA PRO A 443 45.31 -20.11 -44.30
C PRO A 443 45.93 -18.81 -44.95
N PRO A 444 46.99 -18.08 -44.47
CA PRO A 444 47.61 -17.81 -43.14
C PRO A 444 47.85 -16.29 -42.79
N SER A 445 48.16 -15.87 -41.55
CA SER A 445 49.54 -15.68 -41.00
C SER A 445 49.52 -15.14 -39.55
N LEU A 446 50.29 -15.71 -38.57
CA LEU A 446 51.57 -15.25 -37.93
C LEU A 446 51.44 -13.98 -37.03
N ARG A 447 52.04 -13.83 -35.82
CA ARG A 447 53.04 -14.60 -35.03
C ARG A 447 52.95 -14.25 -33.50
N SER A 448 53.60 -15.05 -32.64
CA SER A 448 53.81 -14.88 -31.16
C SER A 448 55.29 -14.44 -30.86
N PRO A 449 55.91 -14.40 -29.62
CA PRO A 449 55.78 -15.29 -28.43
C PRO A 449 56.03 -14.76 -26.96
N HIS A 450 55.74 -15.64 -25.96
CA HIS A 450 56.30 -15.87 -24.58
C HIS A 450 56.71 -14.71 -23.62
N GLU A 451 56.41 -14.70 -22.29
CA GLU A 451 56.90 -15.56 -21.17
C GLU A 451 55.86 -15.65 -19.99
N THR A 452 55.57 -16.77 -19.32
CA THR A 452 56.24 -17.54 -18.22
C THR A 452 55.95 -17.12 -16.76
N VAL A 453 54.92 -17.74 -16.17
CA VAL A 453 54.67 -18.18 -14.78
C VAL A 453 55.57 -17.69 -13.61
N GLN A 454 54.94 -17.15 -12.55
CA GLN A 454 55.15 -17.59 -11.15
C GLN A 454 53.91 -17.34 -10.27
N ALA A 455 53.82 -18.03 -9.13
CA ALA A 455 52.63 -18.07 -8.25
C ALA A 455 52.97 -17.66 -6.82
N GLU A 456 52.06 -16.94 -6.14
CA GLU A 456 52.07 -16.76 -4.68
C GLU A 456 50.67 -17.01 -4.09
N GLY A 457 50.66 -17.47 -2.84
CA GLY A 457 49.47 -17.91 -2.11
C GLY A 457 48.70 -16.80 -1.37
N PRO A 458 47.68 -17.17 -0.57
CA PRO A 458 46.69 -16.24 -0.04
C PRO A 458 47.21 -15.40 1.15
N LYS A 459 46.72 -14.15 1.24
CA LYS A 459 46.86 -13.28 2.43
C LYS A 459 45.47 -12.84 2.93
N PRO A 460 45.35 -12.51 4.23
CA PRO A 460 44.19 -12.95 5.01
C PRO A 460 43.06 -11.93 5.15
N TYR A 461 41.93 -12.43 5.65
CA TYR A 461 40.76 -11.68 6.09
C TYR A 461 41.13 -10.46 6.96
N GLY A 462 40.83 -9.26 6.46
CA GLY A 462 40.68 -8.06 7.27
C GLY A 462 39.23 -8.00 7.79
N ALA A 463 39.04 -8.12 9.10
CA ALA A 463 37.73 -7.94 9.71
C ALA A 463 37.35 -6.45 9.71
N CYS A 464 36.42 -6.03 8.85
CA CYS A 464 35.73 -4.75 9.01
C CYS A 464 34.62 -4.92 10.05
N THR A 465 34.86 -4.35 11.23
CA THR A 465 33.87 -4.17 12.29
C THR A 465 32.66 -3.38 11.79
N PHE A 466 31.46 -3.92 12.00
CA PHE A 466 30.24 -3.13 11.92
C PHE A 466 30.27 -2.06 13.03
N MET A 467 30.49 -0.80 12.66
CA MET A 467 30.09 0.31 13.54
C MET A 467 28.59 0.53 13.39
N GLU A 468 27.83 -0.01 14.34
CA GLU A 468 26.45 0.39 14.58
C GLU A 468 26.40 1.89 14.89
N ARG A 469 26.02 2.71 13.90
CA ARG A 469 25.59 4.07 14.19
C ARG A 469 24.17 4.00 14.78
N HIS A 470 24.09 3.84 16.09
CA HIS A 470 22.92 4.27 16.84
C HIS A 470 22.76 5.78 16.65
N GLN A 471 21.91 6.17 15.70
CA GLN A 471 21.48 7.54 15.54
C GLN A 471 20.44 7.83 16.64
N GLN A 472 20.94 8.25 17.82
CA GLN A 472 20.08 8.74 18.89
C GLN A 472 19.31 9.97 18.38
N TYR A 473 17.98 9.89 18.43
CA TYR A 473 17.13 11.07 18.28
C TYR A 473 17.29 11.96 19.53
N PRO A 474 17.70 13.23 19.41
CA PRO A 474 17.59 14.17 20.52
C PRO A 474 16.11 14.47 20.75
N VAL A 475 15.61 14.15 21.95
CA VAL A 475 14.30 14.64 22.41
C VAL A 475 14.47 16.12 22.71
N ALA A 476 14.01 16.97 21.80
CA ALA A 476 13.88 18.40 22.04
C ALA A 476 12.55 18.67 22.75
N GLU A 477 12.63 19.12 24.00
CA GLU A 477 11.48 19.65 24.72
C GLU A 477 10.98 20.94 24.05
N SER A 478 9.68 21.04 23.81
CA SER A 478 9.03 22.34 23.55
C SER A 478 7.74 22.43 24.35
N HIS A 479 7.69 23.42 25.25
CA HIS A 479 6.50 23.71 26.04
C HIS A 479 5.48 24.49 25.20
N ALA A 480 4.24 23.99 25.14
CA ALA A 480 3.06 24.77 24.75
C ALA A 480 1.94 24.56 25.78
N ILE A 481 1.65 25.65 26.48
CA ILE A 481 0.75 25.82 27.62
C ILE A 481 -0.66 25.25 27.37
N TYR A 482 -1.11 24.34 28.24
CA TYR A 482 -2.51 24.28 28.70
C TYR A 482 -2.52 23.91 30.19
N SER A 483 -3.07 24.78 31.05
CA SER A 483 -3.09 24.57 32.51
C SER A 483 -4.46 24.15 33.02
N MET A 484 -4.54 22.97 33.61
CA MET A 484 -5.49 22.65 34.69
C MET A 484 -4.80 21.77 35.75
N PRO A 485 -5.21 21.84 37.03
CA PRO A 485 -4.34 21.41 38.13
C PRO A 485 -4.56 19.96 38.56
N THR A 486 -3.48 19.18 38.62
CA THR A 486 -3.40 17.97 39.44
C THR A 486 -2.02 17.81 40.06
N LYS A 487 -1.95 17.98 41.38
CA LYS A 487 -0.83 17.50 42.22
C LYS A 487 -1.40 16.73 43.40
N ILE A 488 -1.58 15.42 43.22
CA ILE A 488 -1.69 14.48 44.32
C ILE A 488 -0.29 13.88 44.52
N LYS A 489 0.41 14.33 45.55
CA LYS A 489 1.60 13.62 46.05
C LYS A 489 1.11 12.43 46.88
N TYR A 490 1.54 11.23 46.53
CA TYR A 490 1.54 10.14 47.51
C TYR A 490 2.65 10.39 48.52
N GLN A 491 2.28 10.56 49.79
CA GLN A 491 3.20 10.62 50.91
C GLN A 491 2.70 9.65 51.97
N PHE A 492 3.46 8.59 52.24
CA PHE A 492 3.14 7.63 53.29
C PHE A 492 3.49 8.21 54.66
N SER A 493 2.56 8.13 55.60
CA SER A 493 2.81 8.25 57.04
C SER A 493 1.78 7.39 57.79
N CYS A 494 2.23 6.65 58.80
CA CYS A 494 1.40 5.72 59.56
C CYS A 494 0.83 6.33 60.85
N GLU A 495 -0.26 5.73 61.35
CA GLU A 495 -0.83 5.81 62.72
C GLU A 495 -1.56 7.13 63.15
N PRO A 496 -2.40 7.11 64.22
CA PRO A 496 -3.52 6.17 64.44
C PRO A 496 -4.81 6.83 65.03
N PHE A 497 -5.91 6.06 65.10
CA PHE A 497 -7.06 6.19 66.04
C PHE A 497 -7.86 7.53 66.18
N GLY A 498 -9.20 7.49 66.00
CA GLY A 498 -10.12 8.34 66.79
C GLY A 498 -11.39 8.96 66.17
N LYS A 499 -12.53 8.24 66.23
CA LYS A 499 -13.87 8.65 66.75
C LYS A 499 -14.64 9.94 66.29
N VAL A 500 -15.99 9.78 66.19
CA VAL A 500 -17.10 10.79 66.35
C VAL A 500 -17.42 11.69 65.12
N MET A 501 -18.65 12.03 64.68
CA MET A 501 -20.08 11.62 64.76
C MET A 501 -20.86 12.59 63.83
N ALA A 502 -21.89 12.10 63.13
CA ALA A 502 -23.16 12.78 62.76
C ALA A 502 -23.11 14.11 61.94
N GLU A 503 -24.13 14.57 61.19
CA GLU A 503 -25.56 14.20 60.96
C GLU A 503 -25.81 14.26 59.42
N HIS A 504 -26.83 13.65 58.79
CA HIS A 504 -28.26 13.97 58.89
C HIS A 504 -29.12 12.82 58.30
N LEU A 505 -30.39 12.73 58.70
CA LEU A 505 -31.30 11.59 58.47
C LEU A 505 -32.34 11.81 57.37
N GLY A 506 -32.83 10.70 56.80
CA GLY A 506 -34.10 10.61 56.04
C GLY A 506 -33.93 9.99 54.64
N SER A 507 -34.54 8.86 54.30
CA SER A 507 -35.41 7.95 55.07
C SER A 507 -35.39 6.54 54.45
N ILE A 508 -35.51 5.50 55.28
CA ILE A 508 -35.51 4.08 54.87
C ILE A 508 -36.93 3.50 55.05
N ALA A 509 -37.40 2.70 54.10
CA ALA A 509 -38.47 1.74 54.30
C ALA A 509 -37.85 0.33 54.47
N ILE A 510 -38.31 -0.41 55.49
CA ILE A 510 -37.65 -1.61 56.03
C ILE A 510 -38.39 -2.89 55.58
N GLY A 511 -37.67 -3.98 55.32
CA GLY A 511 -38.23 -5.21 54.71
C GLY A 511 -37.72 -6.58 55.19
N GLY A 512 -37.03 -6.69 56.33
CA GLY A 512 -36.84 -7.96 57.07
C GLY A 512 -35.85 -9.03 56.52
N PRO A 513 -35.42 -10.02 57.33
CA PRO A 513 -34.17 -10.77 57.10
C PRO A 513 -34.27 -12.31 57.03
N THR A 514 -33.23 -12.97 56.52
CA THR A 514 -32.81 -14.31 56.98
C THR A 514 -31.30 -14.53 56.76
N GLU A 515 -30.63 -15.21 57.70
CA GLU A 515 -29.17 -15.38 57.80
C GLU A 515 -28.63 -16.70 57.19
N TYR A 516 -27.33 -16.94 57.40
CA TYR A 516 -26.56 -18.20 57.26
C TYR A 516 -26.03 -18.53 55.83
N ILE A 517 -24.77 -18.92 55.60
CA ILE A 517 -23.67 -19.40 56.48
C ILE A 517 -22.28 -18.93 55.99
N VAL A 518 -21.30 -18.85 56.90
CA VAL A 518 -19.86 -18.54 56.67
C VAL A 518 -19.00 -19.81 56.72
N PHE A 519 -17.88 -19.87 55.98
CA PHE A 519 -16.52 -20.36 56.35
C PHE A 519 -15.77 -20.82 55.08
N THR A 520 -14.84 -20.04 54.49
CA THR A 520 -13.42 -19.81 54.87
C THR A 520 -12.54 -21.08 54.95
N THR A 521 -11.56 -21.21 54.05
CA THR A 521 -10.17 -21.76 54.19
C THR A 521 -9.57 -21.80 52.76
N VAL A 522 -8.55 -21.05 52.31
CA VAL A 522 -7.20 -20.68 52.79
C VAL A 522 -6.07 -21.56 52.18
N ILE A 523 -5.18 -20.89 51.42
CA ILE A 523 -3.74 -21.17 51.15
C ILE A 523 -3.25 -22.02 49.93
N SER A 524 -2.50 -21.29 49.09
CA SER A 524 -1.26 -21.59 48.31
C SER A 524 -1.18 -22.65 47.20
N SER A 525 -0.74 -22.13 46.04
CA SER A 525 0.46 -22.54 45.27
C SER A 525 0.72 -24.02 44.93
N PHE A 526 0.87 -24.33 43.63
CA PHE A 526 2.18 -24.64 43.04
C PHE A 526 2.14 -24.64 41.49
N LEU A 527 3.31 -24.55 40.87
CA LEU A 527 3.54 -24.60 39.42
C LEU A 527 3.57 -26.04 38.85
N SER A 528 3.47 -26.11 37.51
CA SER A 528 4.25 -27.02 36.63
C SER A 528 3.70 -28.41 36.21
N VAL A 529 3.30 -28.47 34.93
CA VAL A 529 3.66 -29.48 33.89
C VAL A 529 2.86 -30.80 33.75
N SER A 530 2.65 -31.15 32.46
CA SER A 530 2.03 -32.35 31.86
C SER A 530 0.51 -32.49 32.01
N MET A 531 -0.26 -32.81 30.96
CA MET A 531 0.05 -33.14 29.55
C MET A 531 -0.54 -32.14 28.55
#